data_AF-A0AA38TCE3-F1
#
_entry.id   AF-A0AA38TCE3-F1
#
_cell.length_a   1.000
_cell.length_b   1.000
_cell.length_c   1.000
_cell.angle_alpha   90.00
_cell.angle_beta   90.00
_cell.angle_gamma   90.00
#
_symmetry.space_group_name_H-M   'P 1'
#
loop_
_entity.id
_entity.type
_entity.pdbx_description
1 polymer ?
#
loop_
_entity_poly.entity_id
_entity_poly.type
_entity_poly.pdbx_seq_one_letter_code
_entity_poly.pdbx_strand_id
1 'polypeptide(L)'
;MAGNLLKVHENSNAVILSTENLSSGWYAGRIRWMMVLNCVFRSGGAAILITNRKSTRNISKHRLLFYSLRTQGAFDDKGYNSAIQEGFTGVTLRKDVWHVAGEFVTPQKLEQTKTFFYERC
;
A
#
# COMPACT_ATOMS: atom_id res chain seq x y z
N MET A 1 -8.44 -7.30 -3.05
CA MET A 1 -9.28 -7.02 -4.24
C MET A 1 -8.97 -7.95 -5.41
N ALA A 2 -7.80 -7.87 -6.06
CA ALA A 2 -7.45 -8.73 -7.21
C ALA A 2 -7.55 -10.24 -6.91
N GLY A 3 -7.16 -10.67 -5.71
CA GLY A 3 -7.29 -12.07 -5.30
C GLY A 3 -8.72 -12.61 -5.28
N ASN A 4 -9.74 -11.77 -5.09
CA ASN A 4 -11.14 -12.20 -5.15
C ASN A 4 -11.59 -12.39 -6.60
N LEU A 5 -11.18 -11.53 -7.53
CA LEU A 5 -11.46 -11.70 -8.96
C LEU A 5 -10.83 -12.97 -9.52
N LEU A 6 -9.58 -13.25 -9.13
CA LEU A 6 -8.88 -14.49 -9.52
C LEU A 6 -9.44 -15.75 -8.83
N LYS A 7 -10.29 -15.63 -7.81
CA LYS A 7 -11.04 -16.77 -7.25
C LYS A 7 -12.29 -17.09 -8.06
N VAL A 8 -12.90 -16.09 -8.70
CA VAL A 8 -14.13 -16.25 -9.48
C VAL A 8 -13.81 -16.71 -10.91
N HIS A 9 -12.77 -16.17 -11.52
CA HIS A 9 -12.37 -16.51 -12.90
C HIS A 9 -11.17 -17.44 -12.92
N GLU A 10 -11.37 -18.68 -13.38
CA GLU A 10 -10.29 -19.65 -13.54
C GLU A 10 -9.34 -19.28 -14.69
N ASN A 11 -8.08 -19.75 -14.62
CA ASN A 11 -7.03 -19.58 -15.65
C ASN A 11 -6.85 -18.15 -16.19
N SER A 12 -7.01 -17.16 -15.32
CA SER A 12 -6.98 -15.74 -15.62
C SER A 12 -5.70 -15.07 -15.13
N ASN A 13 -5.37 -13.94 -15.74
CA ASN A 13 -4.24 -13.08 -15.39
C ASN A 13 -4.77 -11.71 -14.94
N ALA A 14 -4.13 -11.11 -13.94
CA ALA A 14 -4.43 -9.78 -13.47
C ALA A 14 -3.14 -8.95 -13.40
N VAL A 15 -3.16 -7.76 -14.00
CA VAL A 15 -2.08 -6.77 -13.87
C VAL A 15 -2.50 -5.76 -12.81
N ILE A 16 -1.68 -5.61 -11.78
CA ILE A 16 -1.85 -4.60 -10.74
C ILE A 16 -0.87 -3.47 -11.04
N LEU A 17 -1.40 -2.26 -11.20
CA LEU A 17 -0.63 -1.05 -11.36
C LEU A 17 -0.76 -0.21 -10.10
N SER A 18 0.36 0.17 -9.51
CA SER A 18 0.45 1.16 -8.45
C SER A 18 1.22 2.34 -9.00
N THR A 19 0.64 3.53 -8.90
CA THR A 19 1.28 4.77 -9.34
C THR A 19 1.12 5.80 -8.23
N GLU A 20 2.18 6.54 -7.98
CA GLU A 20 2.24 7.62 -7.01
C GLU A 20 2.63 8.89 -7.75
N ASN A 21 1.76 9.90 -7.69
CA ASN A 21 1.98 11.19 -8.32
C ASN A 21 1.94 12.31 -7.27
N LEU A 22 3.00 13.12 -7.21
CA LEU A 22 3.16 14.20 -6.24
C LEU A 22 2.66 15.54 -6.72
N SER A 23 2.26 15.65 -7.99
CA SER A 23 1.90 16.94 -8.59
C SER A 23 0.79 17.67 -7.82
N SER A 24 -0.14 16.94 -7.18
CA SER A 24 -1.22 17.51 -6.38
C SER A 24 -0.88 17.71 -4.90
N GLY A 25 0.23 17.15 -4.41
CA GLY A 25 0.62 17.15 -2.98
C GLY A 25 1.83 18.03 -2.65
N TRP A 26 2.36 18.76 -3.63
CA TRP A 26 3.57 19.57 -3.45
C TRP A 26 3.31 20.82 -2.60
N TYR A 27 4.07 20.96 -1.49
CA TYR A 27 4.03 22.14 -0.65
C TYR A 27 5.06 23.19 -1.11
N ALA A 28 4.61 24.30 -1.68
CA ALA A 28 5.49 25.39 -2.15
C ALA A 28 5.81 26.47 -1.09
N GLY A 29 5.35 26.29 0.15
CA GLY A 29 5.52 27.29 1.20
C GLY A 29 6.89 27.28 1.87
N ARG A 30 7.07 28.16 2.86
CA ARG A 30 8.37 28.38 3.54
C ARG A 30 8.52 27.63 4.87
N ILE A 31 7.46 26.97 5.34
CA ILE A 31 7.46 26.28 6.63
C ILE A 31 8.25 24.96 6.49
N ARG A 32 9.40 24.88 7.16
CA ARG A 32 10.37 23.79 6.98
C ARG A 32 9.79 22.40 7.28
N TRP A 33 9.00 22.25 8.34
CA TRP A 33 8.43 20.96 8.72
C TRP A 33 7.35 20.47 7.74
N MET A 34 6.68 21.37 7.03
CA MET A 34 5.68 21.01 6.00
C MET A 34 6.35 20.64 4.66
N MET A 35 7.64 20.97 4.47
CA MET A 35 8.43 20.54 3.30
C MET A 35 8.92 19.10 3.40
N VAL A 36 8.83 18.45 4.56
CA VAL A 36 9.31 17.07 4.74
C VAL A 36 8.63 16.11 3.76
N LEU A 37 7.33 16.30 3.47
CA LEU A 37 6.62 15.47 2.51
C LEU A 37 7.19 15.55 1.09
N ASN A 38 7.64 16.74 0.67
CA ASN A 38 8.25 16.93 -0.64
C ASN A 38 9.56 16.14 -0.80
N CYS A 39 10.25 15.86 0.32
CA CYS A 39 11.51 15.13 0.33
C CYS A 39 11.34 13.61 0.52
N VAL A 40 10.30 13.21 1.27
CA VAL A 40 10.06 11.80 1.61
C VAL A 40 9.32 11.06 0.50
N PHE A 41 8.29 11.68 -0.08
CA PHE A 41 7.53 11.07 -1.15
C PHE A 41 8.19 11.34 -2.50
N ARG A 42 8.12 10.36 -3.40
CA ARG A 42 8.66 10.47 -4.77
C ARG A 42 7.61 10.00 -5.75
N SER A 43 7.47 10.68 -6.88
CA SER A 43 6.62 10.18 -7.95
C SER A 43 7.24 8.94 -8.57
N GLY A 44 6.42 7.93 -8.84
CA GLY A 44 6.88 6.64 -9.35
C GLY A 44 5.72 5.70 -9.67
N GLY A 45 6.04 4.54 -10.22
CA GLY A 45 5.05 3.52 -10.52
C GLY A 45 5.65 2.12 -10.48
N ALA A 46 4.82 1.14 -10.14
CA ALA A 46 5.14 -0.26 -10.11
C ALA A 46 4.01 -1.10 -10.73
N ALA A 47 4.38 -2.15 -11.44
CA ALA A 47 3.44 -3.09 -12.05
C ALA A 47 3.73 -4.52 -11.54
N ILE A 48 2.68 -5.29 -11.28
CA ILE A 48 2.77 -6.69 -10.85
C ILE A 48 1.79 -7.52 -11.68
N LEU A 49 2.28 -8.59 -12.31
CA LEU A 49 1.45 -9.58 -12.98
C LEU A 49 1.17 -10.75 -12.03
N ILE A 50 -0.11 -11.06 -11.81
CA ILE A 50 -0.57 -12.19 -11.00
C ILE A 50 -1.39 -13.14 -11.87
N THR A 51 -1.16 -14.44 -11.71
CA THR A 51 -1.92 -15.50 -12.39
C THR A 51 -2.39 -16.58 -11.42
N ASN A 52 -3.53 -17.20 -11.73
CA ASN A 52 -4.06 -18.38 -11.05
C ASN A 52 -3.93 -19.67 -11.87
N ARG A 53 -3.22 -19.62 -13.01
CA ARG A 53 -2.95 -20.79 -13.86
C ARG A 53 -2.03 -21.77 -13.13
N LYS A 54 -2.41 -23.04 -13.06
CA LYS A 54 -1.58 -24.07 -12.42
C LYS A 54 -0.30 -24.37 -13.21
N SER A 55 -0.33 -24.19 -14.54
CA SER A 55 0.81 -24.44 -15.44
C SER A 55 1.98 -23.49 -15.20
N THR A 56 1.74 -22.26 -14.74
CA THR A 56 2.78 -21.26 -14.51
C THR A 56 3.47 -21.39 -13.14
N ARG A 57 3.08 -22.39 -12.34
CA ARG A 57 3.61 -22.64 -10.99
C ARG A 57 5.13 -22.77 -10.95
N ASN A 58 5.74 -23.37 -11.97
CA ASN A 58 7.18 -23.63 -12.01
C ASN A 58 7.99 -22.44 -12.53
N ILE A 59 7.35 -21.48 -13.21
CA ILE A 59 8.00 -20.33 -13.85
C ILE A 59 7.88 -19.07 -12.97
N SER A 60 6.85 -19.03 -12.12
CA SER A 60 6.60 -17.88 -11.27
C SER A 60 7.70 -17.61 -10.26
N LYS A 61 8.03 -16.32 -10.09
CA LYS A 61 9.09 -15.89 -9.18
C LYS A 61 8.71 -16.16 -7.72
N HIS A 62 7.46 -15.90 -7.34
CA HIS A 62 7.00 -16.16 -5.98
C HIS A 62 5.55 -16.65 -5.94
N ARG A 63 5.27 -17.35 -4.84
CA ARG A 63 3.95 -17.84 -4.46
C ARG A 63 3.30 -16.86 -3.50
N LEU A 64 2.22 -16.20 -3.93
CA LEU A 64 1.44 -15.30 -3.10
C LEU A 64 0.37 -16.07 -2.32
N LEU A 65 0.35 -15.84 -1.01
CA LEU A 65 -0.75 -16.21 -0.12
C LEU A 65 -1.66 -14.99 0.03
N PHE A 66 -2.88 -15.05 -0.51
CA PHE A 66 -3.80 -13.91 -0.42
C PHE A 66 -4.43 -13.83 0.96
N TYR A 67 -3.71 -13.18 1.87
CA TYR A 67 -4.23 -12.67 3.12
C TYR A 67 -4.21 -11.13 3.04
N SER A 68 -5.35 -10.53 2.71
CA SER A 68 -5.50 -9.08 2.81
C SER A 68 -6.40 -8.76 3.99
N LEU A 69 -5.80 -8.43 5.12
CA LEU A 69 -6.51 -7.75 6.18
C LEU A 69 -6.43 -6.24 5.98
N ARG A 70 -7.50 -5.56 6.36
CA ARG A 70 -7.53 -4.11 6.47
C ARG A 70 -7.78 -3.78 7.94
N THR A 71 -6.81 -3.13 8.55
CA THR A 71 -6.95 -2.59 9.91
C THR A 71 -7.34 -1.11 9.80
N GLN A 72 -8.35 -0.68 10.57
CA GLN A 72 -8.82 0.70 10.58
C GLN A 72 -8.76 1.22 12.02
N GLY A 73 -7.98 2.27 12.24
CA GLY A 73 -7.84 2.95 13.53
C GLY A 73 -8.46 4.34 13.57
N ALA A 74 -9.47 4.60 12.73
CA ALA A 74 -10.06 5.94 12.56
C ALA A 74 -10.71 6.53 13.83
N PHE A 75 -10.87 5.73 14.88
CA PHE A 75 -11.40 6.16 16.18
C PHE A 75 -10.32 6.79 17.08
N ASP A 76 -9.04 6.53 16.82
CA ASP A 76 -7.95 7.07 17.63
C ASP A 76 -7.54 8.47 17.16
N ASP A 77 -7.78 9.46 18.02
CA ASP A 77 -7.41 10.85 17.79
C ASP A 77 -5.89 11.02 17.64
N LYS A 78 -5.07 10.15 18.24
CA LYS A 78 -3.60 10.24 18.06
C LYS A 78 -3.23 9.94 16.62
N GLY A 79 -3.87 8.92 16.02
CA GLY A 79 -3.70 8.62 14.61
C GLY A 79 -4.03 9.79 13.70
N TYR A 80 -5.17 10.43 13.92
CA TYR A 80 -5.58 11.62 13.14
C TYR A 80 -4.62 12.81 13.34
N ASN A 81 -4.25 13.10 14.58
CA ASN A 81 -3.39 14.25 14.91
C ASN A 81 -1.93 14.04 14.48
N SER A 82 -1.50 12.81 14.24
CA SER A 82 -0.11 12.49 13.85
C SER A 82 0.27 12.99 12.46
N ALA A 83 -0.71 13.11 11.55
CA ALA A 83 -0.53 13.63 10.20
C ALA A 83 -1.78 14.41 9.77
N ILE A 84 -1.70 15.73 9.79
CA ILE A 84 -2.84 16.61 9.49
C ILE A 84 -2.53 17.52 8.30
N GLN A 85 -3.49 17.68 7.41
CA GLN A 85 -3.40 18.65 6.32
C GLN A 85 -3.75 20.05 6.85
N GLU A 86 -2.81 20.98 6.71
CA GLU A 86 -2.93 22.37 7.13
C GLU A 86 -2.75 23.29 5.92
N GLY A 87 -3.79 24.06 5.60
CA GLY A 87 -3.84 24.89 4.38
C GLY A 87 -4.09 24.07 3.11
N PHE A 88 -3.81 24.68 1.94
CA PHE A 88 -4.18 24.08 0.65
C PHE A 88 -3.35 22.85 0.26
N THR A 89 -2.04 22.84 0.54
CA THR A 89 -1.14 21.73 0.13
C THR A 89 -0.17 21.30 1.22
N GLY A 90 -0.32 21.86 2.42
CA GLY A 90 0.59 21.60 3.53
C GLY A 90 0.15 20.41 4.36
N VAL A 91 1.09 19.56 4.76
CA VAL A 91 0.83 18.50 5.74
C VAL A 91 1.85 18.60 6.86
N THR A 92 1.35 18.61 8.08
CA THR A 92 2.16 18.61 9.30
C THR A 92 2.25 17.18 9.81
N LEU A 93 3.47 16.63 9.80
CA LEU A 93 3.79 15.35 10.43
C LEU A 93 4.31 15.58 11.85
N ARG A 94 3.67 14.93 12.82
CA ARG A 94 4.13 14.90 14.21
C ARG A 94 5.02 13.68 14.47
N LYS A 95 5.79 13.73 15.57
CA LYS A 95 6.80 12.70 15.90
C LYS A 95 6.19 11.33 16.21
N ASP A 96 4.93 11.31 16.65
CA ASP A 96 4.15 10.12 16.99
C ASP A 96 3.67 9.33 15.77
N VAL A 97 3.77 9.87 14.54
CA VAL A 97 3.36 9.19 13.30
C VAL A 97 3.97 7.79 13.16
N TRP A 98 5.23 7.61 13.57
CA TRP A 98 5.91 6.32 13.52
C TRP A 98 5.38 5.33 14.54
N HIS A 99 5.00 5.81 15.72
CA HIS A 99 4.44 4.98 16.78
C HIS A 99 3.04 4.48 16.39
N VAL A 100 2.19 5.41 15.94
CA VAL A 100 0.85 5.11 15.40
C VAL A 100 0.96 4.11 14.25
N ALA A 101 1.85 4.34 13.27
CA ALA A 101 2.02 3.44 12.15
C ALA A 101 2.44 2.02 12.58
N GLY A 102 3.30 1.92 13.61
CA GLY A 102 3.77 0.63 14.14
C GLY A 102 2.65 -0.25 14.71
N GLU A 103 1.65 0.35 15.36
CA GLU A 103 0.52 -0.39 15.92
C GLU A 103 -0.27 -1.13 14.84
N PHE A 104 -0.40 -0.55 13.64
CA PHE A 104 -1.14 -1.15 12.53
C PHE A 104 -0.34 -2.19 11.73
N VAL A 105 0.99 -2.18 11.84
CA VAL A 105 1.87 -3.10 11.09
C VAL A 105 2.06 -4.44 11.81
N THR A 106 1.72 -4.52 13.10
CA THR A 106 1.91 -5.75 13.88
C THR A 106 1.06 -6.89 13.31
N PRO A 107 1.67 -8.02 12.91
CA PRO A 107 0.98 -9.07 12.17
C PRO A 107 -0.08 -9.77 13.04
N GLN A 108 -1.33 -9.76 12.58
CA GLN A 108 -2.39 -10.61 13.14
C GLN A 108 -2.24 -12.04 12.60
N LYS A 109 -2.04 -13.03 13.49
CA LYS A 109 -1.90 -14.45 13.12
C LYS A 109 -3.25 -15.03 12.67
N LEU A 110 -3.40 -15.44 11.41
CA LEU A 110 -4.49 -16.33 10.97
C LEU A 110 -4.05 -17.28 9.85
N GLU A 111 -4.42 -18.55 9.97
CA GLU A 111 -4.22 -19.62 8.98
C GLU A 111 -5.38 -19.70 7.99
N GLN A 112 -5.10 -19.61 6.68
CA GLN A 112 -5.78 -20.35 5.61
C GLN A 112 -5.16 -20.05 4.23
N THR A 113 -4.89 -21.11 3.45
CA THR A 113 -3.90 -21.10 2.36
C THR A 113 -4.57 -21.27 0.98
N LYS A 114 -4.55 -20.23 0.13
CA LYS A 114 -4.66 -20.39 -1.34
C LYS A 114 -3.55 -19.63 -2.05
N THR A 115 -3.12 -20.21 -3.16
CA THR A 115 -1.80 -20.07 -3.76
C THR A 115 -1.90 -19.49 -5.15
N PHE A 116 -1.20 -18.38 -5.39
CA PHE A 116 -1.15 -17.72 -6.69
C PHE A 116 0.28 -17.38 -7.05
N PHE A 117 0.53 -17.11 -8.32
CA PHE A 117 1.86 -17.07 -8.90
C PHE A 117 2.10 -15.71 -9.56
N TYR A 118 3.27 -15.09 -9.34
CA TYR A 118 3.59 -13.77 -9.92
C TYR A 118 4.89 -13.77 -10.73
N GLU A 119 4.91 -12.99 -11.81
CA GLU A 119 6.11 -12.61 -12.56
C GLU A 119 6.32 -11.09 -12.42
N ARG A 120 7.55 -10.67 -12.10
CA ARG A 120 7.97 -9.26 -12.15
C ARG A 120 8.30 -8.96 -13.61
N CYS A 121 7.56 -8.06 -14.25
CA CYS A 121 8.00 -7.40 -15.48
C CYS A 121 9.25 -6.57 -15.20
#